data_AF-A0A3D8QBG7-F1
#
_entry.id   AF-A0A3D8QBG7-F1
#
_cell.length_a   1.000
_cell.length_b   1.000
_cell.length_c   1.000
_cell.angle_alpha   90.00
_cell.angle_beta   90.00
_cell.angle_gamma   90.00
#
_symmetry.space_group_name_H-M   'P 1'
#
loop_
_entity.id
_entity.type
_entity.pdbx_description
1 polymer ?
#
loop_
_entity_poly.entity_id
_entity_poly.type
_entity_poly.pdbx_seq_one_letter_code
_entity_poly.pdbx_strand_id
1 'polypeptide(L)'
;MDFPAFGKIIHQMELPVESFPYYEIEYTQDQKPYVRLPHYDNTTLFFLTEFYGTDAEALMETLNVGDINNALISVPKPYKLDHAHYFIKQQQHSSGAVPFLQVIRNGDPRLGRLAGCVWLTPREGAMENLY
;
A
#
# COMPACT_ATOMS: atom_id res chain seq x y z
N MET A 1 -23.04 0.50 -42.67
CA MET A 1 -23.79 0.34 -41.41
C MET A 1 -22.83 0.74 -40.31
N ASP A 2 -22.96 1.98 -39.86
CA ASP A 2 -22.05 2.60 -38.89
C ASP A 2 -22.64 2.44 -37.49
N PHE A 3 -21.84 1.90 -36.57
CA PHE A 3 -22.20 1.84 -35.15
C PHE A 3 -21.84 3.18 -34.50
N PRO A 4 -22.76 3.81 -33.74
CA PRO A 4 -22.44 5.06 -33.04
C PRO A 4 -21.39 4.80 -31.95
N ALA A 5 -20.37 5.65 -31.92
CA ALA A 5 -19.34 5.66 -30.89
C ALA A 5 -19.99 5.78 -29.50
N PHE A 6 -19.71 4.82 -28.62
CA PHE A 6 -20.05 4.92 -27.22
C PHE A 6 -19.39 6.17 -26.65
N GLY A 7 -20.24 7.13 -26.26
CA GLY A 7 -19.84 8.36 -25.59
C GLY A 7 -18.93 8.02 -24.42
N LYS A 8 -17.74 8.61 -24.43
CA LYS A 8 -16.77 8.54 -23.33
C LYS A 8 -17.43 9.25 -22.15
N ILE A 9 -18.07 8.50 -21.25
CA ILE A 9 -18.52 9.05 -19.96
C ILE A 9 -17.26 9.28 -19.15
N ILE A 10 -16.68 10.47 -19.31
CA ILE A 10 -15.70 10.99 -18.37
C ILE A 10 -16.51 11.45 -17.18
N HIS A 11 -16.69 10.59 -16.18
CA HIS A 11 -16.98 11.09 -14.85
C HIS A 11 -15.73 11.86 -14.39
N GLN A 12 -15.67 13.15 -14.73
CA GLN A 12 -14.90 14.10 -13.94
C GLN A 12 -15.59 14.13 -12.58
N MET A 13 -15.14 13.26 -11.70
CA MET A 13 -15.41 13.40 -10.29
C MET A 13 -14.63 14.64 -9.87
N GLU A 14 -15.29 15.80 -9.91
CA GLU A 14 -14.79 17.03 -9.31
C GLU A 14 -14.68 16.76 -7.81
N LEU A 15 -13.51 16.31 -7.38
CA LEU A 15 -13.19 16.22 -5.97
C LEU A 15 -13.22 17.65 -5.43
N PRO A 16 -14.00 17.94 -4.38
CA PRO A 16 -14.01 19.26 -3.78
C PRO A 16 -12.57 19.66 -3.41
N VAL A 17 -12.19 20.91 -3.71
CA VAL A 17 -10.91 21.53 -3.28
C VAL A 17 -10.99 21.83 -1.77
N GLU A 18 -11.64 20.98 -0.99
CA GLU A 18 -11.65 21.04 0.45
C GLU A 18 -10.44 20.26 0.94
N SER A 19 -9.31 20.99 1.04
CA SER A 19 -8.11 20.65 1.80
C SER A 19 -7.91 19.15 2.06
N PHE A 20 -7.39 18.42 1.08
CA PHE A 20 -6.72 17.16 1.42
C PHE A 20 -5.68 17.51 2.49
N PRO A 21 -5.72 16.91 3.69
CA PRO A 21 -4.71 17.18 4.68
C PRO A 21 -3.36 16.86 4.04
N TYR A 22 -2.45 17.84 4.03
CA TYR A 22 -1.10 17.61 3.54
C TYR A 22 -0.49 16.54 4.45
N TYR A 23 -0.19 15.38 3.87
CA TYR A 23 0.55 14.33 4.56
C TYR A 23 2.03 14.65 4.49
N GLU A 24 2.66 14.80 5.64
CA GLU A 24 4.10 15.01 5.74
C GLU A 24 4.82 13.65 5.85
N ILE A 25 5.94 13.54 5.16
CA ILE A 25 6.85 12.40 5.32
C ILE A 25 7.73 12.67 6.53
N GLU A 26 7.61 11.80 7.52
CA GLU A 26 8.43 11.78 8.73
C GLU A 26 9.47 10.65 8.65
N TYR A 27 10.43 10.65 9.58
CA TYR A 27 11.53 9.69 9.58
C TYR A 27 11.70 9.06 10.96
N THR A 28 11.89 7.74 10.96
CA THR A 28 12.30 6.96 12.13
C THR A 28 13.74 7.26 12.53
N GLN A 29 14.18 6.76 13.70
CA GLN A 29 15.57 6.94 14.16
C GLN A 29 16.61 6.39 13.18
N ASP A 30 16.30 5.30 12.47
CA ASP A 30 17.14 4.71 11.42
C ASP A 30 16.87 5.29 10.02
N GLN A 31 16.31 6.49 9.96
CA GLN A 31 16.09 7.27 8.73
C GLN A 31 15.16 6.58 7.72
N LYS A 32 14.25 5.72 8.19
CA LYS A 32 13.20 5.15 7.35
C LYS A 32 12.00 6.09 7.27
N PRO A 33 11.54 6.43 6.06
CA PRO A 33 10.40 7.33 5.86
C PRO A 33 9.10 6.65 6.26
N TYR A 34 8.17 7.43 6.78
CA TYR A 34 6.80 7.00 7.04
C TYR A 34 5.83 8.19 6.93
N VAL A 35 4.54 7.87 6.76
CA VAL A 35 3.45 8.85 6.84
C VAL A 35 2.51 8.43 7.95
N ARG A 36 2.17 9.34 8.85
CA ARG A 36 1.14 9.11 9.85
C ARG A 36 -0.24 9.24 9.20
N LEU A 37 -1.06 8.19 9.29
CA LEU A 37 -2.41 8.20 8.71
C LEU A 37 -3.39 8.93 9.65
N PRO A 38 -4.50 9.51 9.15
CA PRO A 38 -5.51 10.12 9.99
C PRO A 38 -6.18 9.05 10.85
N HIS A 39 -6.62 9.42 12.05
CA HIS A 39 -7.12 8.48 13.05
C HIS A 39 -8.52 8.91 13.40
N TYR A 40 -9.43 7.95 13.50
CA TYR A 40 -10.79 8.20 13.95
C TYR A 40 -10.87 8.31 15.48
N ASP A 41 -9.98 7.62 16.18
CA ASP A 41 -9.81 7.68 17.63
C ASP A 41 -8.35 8.00 18.00
N ASN A 42 -8.13 8.65 19.15
CA ASN A 42 -6.79 8.98 19.64
C ASN A 42 -6.01 7.76 20.19
N THR A 43 -6.54 6.54 20.02
CA THR A 43 -6.02 5.34 20.67
C THR A 43 -5.29 4.40 19.72
N THR A 44 -5.65 4.40 18.44
CA THR A 44 -5.03 3.54 17.43
C THR A 44 -4.21 4.36 16.46
N LEU A 45 -2.89 4.19 16.49
CA LEU A 45 -1.97 4.89 15.61
C LEU A 45 -1.66 4.02 14.38
N PHE A 46 -1.96 4.53 13.18
CA PHE A 46 -1.60 3.87 11.93
C PHE A 46 -0.58 4.68 11.15
N PHE A 47 0.38 3.98 10.56
CA PHE A 47 1.44 4.55 9.75
C PHE A 47 1.51 3.85 8.40
N LEU A 48 1.85 4.60 7.36
CA LEU A 48 2.24 4.06 6.08
C LEU A 48 3.76 3.98 6.03
N THR A 49 4.31 2.78 5.95
CA THR A 49 5.75 2.51 5.99
C THR A 49 6.18 1.69 4.77
N GLU A 50 7.48 1.53 4.58
CA GLU A 50 7.99 0.44 3.73
C GLU A 50 7.77 -0.93 4.39
N PHE A 51 8.06 -1.99 3.63
CA PHE A 51 8.16 -3.34 4.19
C PHE A 51 9.45 -3.51 4.99
N TYR A 52 9.36 -4.17 6.15
CA TYR A 52 10.49 -4.65 6.92
C TYR A 52 10.58 -6.18 6.86
N GLY A 53 11.80 -6.71 7.05
CA GLY A 53 12.00 -8.16 7.09
C GLY A 53 11.22 -8.87 8.21
N THR A 54 10.93 -8.14 9.30
CA THR A 54 10.12 -8.60 10.44
C THR A 54 8.63 -8.77 10.11
N ASP A 55 8.17 -8.29 8.95
CA ASP A 55 6.76 -8.39 8.56
C ASP A 55 6.37 -9.78 8.06
N ALA A 56 7.34 -10.68 7.84
CA ALA A 56 7.12 -11.97 7.19
C ALA A 56 6.12 -12.87 7.94
N GLU A 57 6.23 -12.94 9.28
CA GLU A 57 5.32 -13.73 10.11
C GLU A 57 3.89 -13.18 10.06
N ALA A 58 3.74 -11.87 10.28
CA ALA A 58 2.43 -11.20 10.24
C ALA A 58 1.77 -11.32 8.86
N LEU A 59 2.56 -11.23 7.78
CA LEU A 59 2.08 -11.42 6.41
C LEU A 59 1.62 -12.86 6.18
N MET A 60 2.40 -13.84 6.65
CA MET A 60 2.04 -15.26 6.55
C MET A 60 0.75 -15.57 7.30
N GLU A 61 0.61 -15.09 8.53
CA GLU A 61 -0.61 -15.27 9.33
C GLU A 61 -1.82 -14.67 8.62
N THR A 62 -1.70 -13.42 8.14
CA THR A 62 -2.79 -12.70 7.46
C THR A 62 -3.22 -13.40 6.18
N LEU A 63 -2.28 -13.84 5.34
CA LEU A 63 -2.58 -14.50 4.07
C LEU A 63 -3.07 -15.94 4.21
N ASN A 64 -3.03 -16.51 5.41
CA ASN A 64 -3.66 -17.79 5.73
C ASN A 64 -5.02 -17.65 6.42
N VAL A 65 -5.48 -16.42 6.71
CA VAL A 65 -6.87 -16.20 7.12
C VAL A 65 -7.79 -16.60 5.97
N GLY A 66 -8.73 -17.51 6.23
CA GLY A 66 -9.56 -18.14 5.19
C GLY A 66 -10.22 -17.13 4.25
N ASP A 67 -10.84 -16.08 4.78
CA ASP A 67 -11.54 -15.07 3.98
C ASP A 67 -10.57 -14.28 3.08
N ILE A 68 -9.42 -13.87 3.62
CA ILE A 68 -8.38 -13.13 2.87
C ILE A 68 -7.79 -14.03 1.78
N ASN A 69 -7.41 -15.25 2.15
CA ASN A 69 -6.84 -16.23 1.25
C ASN A 69 -7.80 -16.60 0.11
N ASN A 70 -9.10 -16.65 0.39
CA ASN A 70 -10.13 -16.91 -0.61
C ASN A 70 -10.42 -15.72 -1.52
N ALA A 71 -10.26 -14.49 -1.03
CA ALA A 71 -10.38 -13.28 -1.84
C ALA A 71 -9.18 -13.06 -2.79
N LEU A 72 -7.99 -13.53 -2.42
CA LEU A 72 -6.75 -13.31 -3.17
C LEU A 72 -6.39 -14.53 -4.04
N ILE A 73 -6.87 -14.52 -5.29
CA ILE A 73 -6.71 -15.64 -6.24
C ILE A 73 -5.25 -16.01 -6.57
N SER A 74 -4.31 -15.07 -6.43
CA SER A 74 -2.89 -15.25 -6.78
C SER A 74 -2.02 -15.73 -5.62
N VAL A 75 -2.58 -15.87 -4.42
CA VAL A 75 -1.83 -16.23 -3.21
C VAL A 75 -1.74 -17.76 -3.07
N PRO A 76 -0.54 -18.35 -2.96
CA PRO A 76 -0.38 -19.79 -2.72
C PRO A 76 -1.14 -20.28 -1.49
N LYS A 77 -1.67 -21.50 -1.57
CA LYS A 77 -2.43 -22.15 -0.49
C LYS A 77 -1.80 -23.50 -0.13
N PRO A 78 -1.20 -23.68 1.06
CA PRO A 78 -1.02 -22.69 2.13
C PRO A 78 0.06 -21.66 1.78
N TYR A 79 -0.04 -20.46 2.38
CA TYR A 79 1.00 -19.45 2.29
C TYR A 79 2.08 -19.73 3.35
N LYS A 80 3.35 -19.78 2.96
CA LYS A 80 4.47 -20.16 3.83
C LYS A 80 5.33 -18.96 4.16
N LEU A 81 6.10 -19.06 5.25
CA LEU A 81 7.04 -18.02 5.66
C LEU A 81 8.05 -17.67 4.56
N ASP A 82 8.55 -18.66 3.82
CA ASP A 82 9.47 -18.41 2.69
C ASP A 82 8.81 -17.61 1.56
N HIS A 83 7.51 -17.80 1.31
CA HIS A 83 6.77 -16.99 0.35
C HIS A 83 6.70 -15.52 0.82
N ALA A 84 6.49 -15.31 2.11
CA ALA A 84 6.45 -13.98 2.72
C ALA A 84 7.80 -13.27 2.59
N HIS A 85 8.90 -13.96 2.95
CA HIS A 85 10.25 -13.41 2.81
C HIS A 85 10.60 -13.09 1.35
N TYR A 86 10.27 -13.99 0.43
CA TYR A 86 10.48 -13.75 -0.99
C TYR A 86 9.71 -12.51 -1.46
N PHE A 87 8.42 -12.42 -1.11
CA PHE A 87 7.58 -11.29 -1.48
C PHE A 87 8.11 -9.96 -0.94
N ILE A 88 8.39 -9.89 0.36
CA ILE A 88 8.96 -8.70 1.03
C ILE A 88 10.26 -8.26 0.35
N LYS A 89 11.14 -9.21 0.02
CA LYS A 89 12.40 -8.92 -0.68
C LYS A 89 12.14 -8.31 -2.06
N GLN A 90 11.16 -8.80 -2.82
CA GLN A 90 10.80 -8.17 -4.10
C GLN A 90 10.33 -6.71 -3.91
N GLN A 91 9.58 -6.44 -2.84
CA GLN A 91 9.08 -5.09 -2.56
C GLN A 91 10.18 -4.11 -2.15
N GLN A 92 11.20 -4.59 -1.43
CA GLN A 92 12.33 -3.78 -0.98
C GLN A 92 13.32 -3.43 -2.11
N HIS A 93 13.29 -4.17 -3.23
CA HIS A 93 14.21 -3.99 -4.36
C HIS A 93 13.58 -3.26 -5.56
N SER A 94 12.42 -2.61 -5.41
CA SER A 94 11.79 -1.84 -6.48
C SER A 94 12.69 -0.66 -6.90
N SER A 95 13.18 -0.70 -8.13
CA SER A 95 14.39 0.00 -8.59
C SER A 95 14.16 1.45 -9.07
N GLY A 96 13.06 2.12 -8.71
CA GLY A 96 12.77 3.41 -9.35
C GLY A 96 11.85 4.41 -8.67
N ALA A 97 11.35 4.18 -7.45
CA ALA A 97 10.41 5.12 -6.82
C ALA A 97 10.88 5.66 -5.45
N VAL A 98 10.72 6.98 -5.31
CA VAL A 98 10.57 7.81 -4.09
C VAL A 98 9.73 7.05 -3.03
N PRO A 99 9.91 7.23 -1.70
CA PRO A 99 9.81 6.14 -0.74
C PRO A 99 8.54 5.31 -0.92
N PHE A 100 8.74 4.01 -1.14
CA PHE A 100 7.69 3.08 -1.48
C PHE A 100 6.95 2.65 -0.21
N LEU A 101 6.14 3.58 0.31
CA LEU A 101 5.31 3.40 1.49
C LEU A 101 4.04 2.63 1.09
N GLN A 102 3.93 1.40 1.58
CA GLN A 102 2.93 0.43 1.13
C GLN A 102 2.39 -0.45 2.26
N VAL A 103 2.95 -0.35 3.46
CA VAL A 103 2.54 -1.16 4.62
C VAL A 103 1.76 -0.26 5.57
N ILE A 104 0.54 -0.66 5.91
CA ILE A 104 -0.20 -0.09 7.04
C ILE A 104 0.32 -0.78 8.29
N ARG A 105 0.93 0.00 9.17
CA ARG A 105 1.52 -0.47 10.43
C ARG A 105 0.75 0.08 11.61
N ASN A 106 0.43 -0.78 12.57
CA ASN A 106 -0.23 -0.38 13.81
C ASN A 106 0.80 -0.14 14.92
N GLY A 107 0.70 1.00 15.60
CA GLY A 107 1.45 1.31 16.81
C GLY A 107 2.71 2.12 16.57
N ASP A 108 3.84 1.46 16.34
CA ASP A 108 5.12 2.12 16.11
C ASP A 108 5.51 2.01 14.62
N PRO A 109 5.98 3.08 13.96
CA PRO A 109 6.33 3.03 12.54
C PRO A 109 7.51 2.10 12.20
N ARG A 110 8.32 1.69 13.18
CA ARG A 110 9.47 0.80 13.00
C ARG A 110 9.25 -0.62 13.49
N LEU A 111 8.62 -0.76 14.65
CA LEU A 111 8.46 -2.01 15.41
C LEU A 111 7.00 -2.49 15.46
N GLY A 112 6.06 -1.66 15.03
CA GLY A 112 4.64 -1.98 15.02
C GLY A 112 4.33 -3.16 14.10
N ARG A 113 3.16 -3.77 14.31
CA ARG A 113 2.74 -4.94 13.55
C ARG A 113 2.17 -4.52 12.18
N LEU A 114 2.49 -5.28 11.14
CA LEU A 114 1.82 -5.17 9.84
C LEU A 114 0.31 -5.44 10.02
N ALA A 115 -0.50 -4.45 9.67
CA ALA A 115 -1.97 -4.51 9.70
C ALA A 115 -2.58 -4.70 8.30
N GLY A 116 -1.85 -4.30 7.26
CA GLY A 116 -2.27 -4.47 5.88
C GLY A 116 -1.28 -3.86 4.90
N CYS A 117 -1.59 -3.97 3.62
CA CYS A 117 -0.76 -3.45 2.54
C CYS A 117 -1.62 -2.65 1.56
N VAL A 118 -1.08 -1.57 1.02
CA VAL A 118 -1.70 -0.75 -0.02
C VAL A 118 -0.67 -0.50 -1.11
N TRP A 119 -1.10 -0.50 -2.36
CA TRP A 119 -0.26 -0.06 -3.47
C TRP A 119 -0.87 1.16 -4.13
N LEU A 120 -0.05 2.20 -4.28
CA LEU A 120 -0.35 3.34 -5.11
C LEU A 120 0.26 3.06 -6.49
N THR A 121 -0.57 2.66 -7.43
CA THR A 121 -0.15 2.52 -8.83
C THR A 121 -0.54 3.78 -9.58
N PRO A 122 0.40 4.41 -10.32
CA PRO A 122 0.05 5.51 -11.21
C PRO A 122 -1.05 5.06 -12.16
N ARG A 123 -2.06 5.89 -12.36
CA ARG A 123 -3.09 5.64 -13.37
C ARG A 123 -2.41 5.57 -14.75
N GLU A 124 -2.77 4.59 -15.57
CA GLU A 124 -2.32 4.51 -16.97
C GLU A 124 -2.50 5.87 -17.67
N GLY A 125 -1.45 6.35 -18.33
CA GLY A 125 -1.37 7.67 -18.97
C GLY A 125 -0.73 8.78 -18.11
N ALA A 126 -0.55 8.59 -16.80
CA ALA A 126 0.13 9.59 -15.96
C ALA A 126 1.66 9.66 -16.19
N MET A 127 2.25 8.62 -16.78
CA MET A 127 3.68 8.56 -17.12
C MET A 127 4.03 9.32 -18.40
N GLU A 128 3.04 9.74 -19.20
CA GLU A 128 3.28 10.48 -20.46
C GLU A 128 3.70 11.95 -20.22
N ASN A 129 3.54 12.47 -19.00
CA ASN A 129 3.82 13.88 -18.66
C ASN A 129 5.14 14.09 -17.88
N LEU A 130 6.03 13.10 -17.83
CA LEU A 130 7.29 13.17 -17.09
C LEU A 130 8.54 13.28 -17.99
N TYR A 131 8.38 13.58 -19.28
CA TYR A 131 9.46 13.86 -20.22
C TYR A 131 9.22 15.14 -21.01
#